data_AF-A0A8T5TUZ3-F1
#
_entry.id   AF-A0A8T5TUZ3-F1
#
_cell.length_a   1.000
_cell.length_b   1.000
_cell.length_c   1.000
_cell.angle_alpha   90.00
_cell.angle_beta   90.00
_cell.angle_gamma   90.00
#
_symmetry.space_group_name_H-M   'P 1'
#
loop_
_entity.id
_entity.type
_entity.pdbx_description
1 polymer ?
#
loop_
_entity_poly.entity_id
_entity_poly.type
_entity_poly.pdbx_seq_one_letter_code
_entity_poly.pdbx_strand_id
1 'polypeptide(L)'
;MPGLIVGSIIPDIEVPILFIFFNGVFPDHFILHSLIGALTIGTLISTVATVLFYPILASLIFRLDKVKVKEACKLTPVLIFSCLLGNIFHILLDLPMHPYNPVFWPFVDPYSIIGILVLVFAIDGDISLGFLIARILNWVIWGSFSLAIIIKSRRNLWEQILIGE
;
A
#
# COMPACT_ATOMS: atom_id res chain seq x y z
N MET A 1 5.08 -8.51 10.72
CA MET A 1 4.36 -7.22 10.72
C MET A 1 5.09 -6.16 9.89
N PRO A 2 6.37 -5.82 10.14
CA PRO A 2 7.04 -4.68 9.47
C PRO A 2 7.05 -4.76 7.94
N GLY A 3 7.38 -5.93 7.39
CA GLY A 3 7.41 -6.11 5.94
C GLY A 3 6.06 -5.89 5.28
N LEU A 4 4.96 -6.30 5.94
CA LEU A 4 3.61 -6.10 5.41
C LEU A 4 3.26 -4.60 5.33
N ILE A 5 3.60 -3.85 6.39
CA ILE A 5 3.36 -2.39 6.47
C ILE A 5 4.17 -1.65 5.42
N VAL A 6 5.48 -1.92 5.33
CA VAL A 6 6.32 -1.26 4.34
C VAL A 6 5.91 -1.67 2.93
N GLY A 7 5.62 -2.96 2.71
CA GLY A 7 5.11 -3.49 1.45
C GLY A 7 3.81 -2.83 0.99
N SER A 8 2.92 -2.46 1.90
CA SER A 8 1.68 -1.74 1.60
C SER A 8 1.84 -0.22 1.50
N ILE A 9 3.07 0.30 1.53
CA ILE A 9 3.37 1.73 1.38
C ILE A 9 4.24 1.97 0.15
N ILE A 10 5.18 1.05 -0.14
CA ILE A 10 6.13 1.18 -1.25
C ILE A 10 5.46 1.45 -2.60
N PRO A 11 4.35 0.78 -2.98
CA PRO A 11 3.70 1.06 -4.26
C PRO A 11 3.41 2.55 -4.47
N ASP A 12 2.85 3.22 -3.46
CA ASP A 12 2.47 4.64 -3.53
C ASP A 12 3.65 5.62 -3.58
N ILE A 13 4.89 5.17 -3.34
CA ILE A 13 6.06 6.05 -3.45
C ILE A 13 6.28 6.53 -4.89
N GLU A 14 5.82 5.77 -5.90
CA GLU A 14 5.92 6.22 -7.29
C GLU A 14 5.00 7.39 -7.61
N VAL A 15 3.85 7.53 -6.92
CA VAL A 15 2.85 8.59 -7.16
C VAL A 15 3.46 10.00 -7.06
N PRO A 16 4.13 10.41 -5.96
CA PRO A 16 4.73 11.73 -5.89
C PRO A 16 5.88 11.92 -6.90
N ILE A 17 6.61 10.86 -7.24
CA ILE A 17 7.70 10.93 -8.24
C ILE A 17 7.10 11.20 -9.62
N LEU A 18 6.07 10.45 -10.01
CA LEU A 18 5.37 10.60 -11.29
C LEU A 18 4.67 11.97 -11.37
N PHE A 19 4.06 12.42 -10.28
CA PHE A 19 3.43 13.73 -10.22
C PHE A 19 4.43 14.89 -10.36
N ILE A 20 5.62 14.80 -9.77
CA ILE A 20 6.60 15.91 -9.83
C ILE A 20 7.33 15.94 -11.19
N PHE A 21 7.70 14.78 -11.73
CA PHE A 21 8.60 14.71 -12.89
C PHE A 21 7.90 14.35 -14.21
N PHE A 22 6.72 13.74 -14.16
CA PHE A 22 6.06 13.14 -15.33
C PHE A 22 4.57 13.45 -15.43
N ASN A 23 4.13 14.54 -14.79
CA ASN A 23 2.74 14.95 -14.77
C ASN A 23 2.16 15.07 -16.19
N GLY A 24 1.04 14.40 -16.45
CA GLY A 24 0.36 14.40 -17.74
C GLY A 24 1.02 13.55 -18.83
N VAL A 25 2.14 12.88 -18.54
CA VAL A 25 2.82 11.95 -19.47
C VAL A 25 2.50 10.50 -19.13
N PHE A 26 2.59 10.14 -17.85
CA PHE A 26 2.26 8.81 -17.34
C PHE A 26 1.06 8.87 -16.40
N PRO A 27 0.32 7.76 -16.24
CA PRO A 27 -0.62 7.63 -15.14
C PRO A 27 0.13 7.75 -13.79
N ASP A 28 -0.56 8.22 -12.76
CA ASP A 28 0.00 8.39 -11.41
C ASP A 28 0.34 7.06 -10.71
N HIS A 29 -0.18 5.93 -11.21
CA HIS A 29 0.16 4.56 -10.78
C HIS A 29 0.73 3.81 -11.98
N PHE A 30 1.91 3.21 -11.83
CA PHE A 30 2.62 2.62 -12.97
C PHE A 30 3.33 1.32 -12.63
N ILE A 31 4.66 1.33 -12.48
CA ILE A 31 5.44 0.10 -12.39
C ILE A 31 5.18 -0.59 -11.07
N LEU A 32 5.23 0.12 -9.94
CA LEU A 32 5.08 -0.49 -8.63
C LEU A 32 3.66 -0.99 -8.36
N HIS A 33 2.66 -0.42 -9.03
CA HIS A 33 1.28 -0.91 -9.02
C HIS A 33 0.97 -2.02 -10.05
N SER A 34 1.97 -2.50 -10.79
CA SER A 34 1.84 -3.70 -11.63
C SER A 34 2.19 -4.97 -10.86
N LEU A 35 1.59 -6.11 -11.20
CA LEU A 35 1.88 -7.38 -10.54
C LEU A 35 3.36 -7.78 -10.70
N ILE A 36 3.94 -7.57 -11.88
CA ILE A 36 5.37 -7.80 -12.10
C ILE A 36 6.21 -6.88 -11.22
N GLY A 37 5.89 -5.58 -11.20
CA GLY A 37 6.63 -4.62 -10.39
C GLY A 37 6.57 -4.93 -8.91
N ALA A 38 5.38 -5.21 -8.37
CA ALA A 38 5.20 -5.63 -6.99
C ALA A 38 5.99 -6.90 -6.62
N LEU A 39 5.91 -7.94 -7.46
CA LEU A 39 6.62 -9.21 -7.22
C LEU A 39 8.14 -9.07 -7.32
N THR A 40 8.64 -8.05 -8.03
CA THR A 40 10.07 -7.87 -8.29
C THR A 40 10.62 -6.64 -7.56
N ILE A 41 10.64 -5.48 -8.21
CA ILE A 41 11.26 -4.25 -7.74
C ILE A 41 10.55 -3.74 -6.47
N GLY A 42 9.23 -3.82 -6.39
CA GLY A 42 8.45 -3.45 -5.20
C GLY A 42 8.87 -4.28 -4.00
N THR A 43 8.88 -5.61 -4.11
CA THR A 43 9.35 -6.51 -3.03
C THR A 43 10.80 -6.23 -2.63
N LEU A 44 11.69 -5.97 -3.59
CA LEU A 44 13.09 -5.62 -3.32
C LEU A 44 13.19 -4.30 -2.53
N ILE A 45 12.55 -3.23 -3.01
CA ILE A 45 12.56 -1.92 -2.36
C ILE A 45 11.94 -2.04 -0.96
N SER A 46 10.81 -2.72 -0.81
CA SER A 46 10.16 -2.95 0.49
C SER A 46 11.07 -3.69 1.45
N THR A 47 11.78 -4.72 0.99
CA THR A 47 12.71 -5.48 1.83
C THR A 47 13.85 -4.58 2.31
N VAL A 48 14.49 -3.86 1.39
CA VAL A 48 15.59 -2.92 1.71
C VAL A 48 15.09 -1.84 2.69
N ALA A 49 13.93 -1.25 2.42
CA ALA A 49 13.37 -0.21 3.26
C ALA A 49 12.98 -0.73 4.66
N THR A 50 12.48 -1.95 4.74
CA THR A 50 12.10 -2.59 6.01
C THR A 50 13.33 -2.91 6.86
N VAL A 51 14.43 -3.37 6.25
CA VAL A 51 15.65 -3.72 6.99
C VAL A 51 16.42 -2.47 7.41
N LEU A 52 16.50 -1.45 6.55
CA LEU A 52 17.39 -0.30 6.75
C LEU A 52 16.70 0.91 7.39
N PHE A 53 15.52 1.29 6.90
CA PHE A 53 14.88 2.56 7.28
C PHE A 53 13.81 2.37 8.36
N TYR A 54 12.98 1.33 8.24
CA TYR A 54 11.88 1.10 9.18
C TYR A 54 12.32 1.02 10.64
N PRO A 55 13.44 0.37 11.03
CA PRO A 55 13.84 0.30 12.44
C PRO A 55 14.21 1.66 13.00
N ILE A 56 14.83 2.51 12.17
CA ILE A 56 15.21 3.87 12.54
C ILE A 56 13.95 4.71 12.77
N LEU A 57 13.03 4.69 11.80
CA LEU A 57 11.81 5.49 11.83
C LEU A 57 10.86 5.03 12.95
N ALA A 58 10.63 3.73 13.08
CA ALA A 58 9.72 3.17 14.07
C ALA A 58 10.20 3.47 15.51
N SER A 59 11.48 3.27 15.80
CA SER A 59 12.03 3.59 17.13
C SER A 59 12.10 5.09 17.39
N LEU A 60 12.33 5.94 16.38
CA LEU A 60 12.42 7.39 16.58
C LEU A 60 11.06 8.04 16.80
N ILE A 61 10.08 7.70 15.95
CA ILE A 61 8.75 8.33 15.95
C ILE A 61 7.87 7.75 17.07
N PHE A 62 7.86 6.43 17.22
CA PHE A 62 6.96 5.73 18.15
C PHE A 62 7.64 5.32 19.46
N ARG A 63 8.92 5.68 19.64
CA ARG A 63 9.71 5.41 20.86
C ARG A 63 9.77 3.92 21.23
N LEU A 64 9.74 3.04 20.23
CA LEU A 64 9.83 1.59 20.41
C LEU A 64 11.26 1.14 20.73
N ASP A 65 11.38 0.03 21.47
CA ASP A 65 12.65 -0.59 21.78
C ASP A 65 13.43 -0.95 20.50
N LYS A 66 14.64 -0.39 20.36
CA LYS A 66 15.47 -0.54 19.16
C LYS A 66 15.90 -1.98 18.91
N VAL A 67 16.10 -2.77 19.95
CA VAL A 67 16.53 -4.17 19.83
C VAL A 67 15.37 -5.00 19.30
N LYS A 68 14.18 -4.84 19.89
CA LYS A 68 12.97 -5.52 19.43
C LYS A 68 12.64 -5.20 17.97
N VAL A 69 12.63 -3.92 17.60
CA VAL A 69 12.30 -3.50 16.23
C VAL A 69 13.33 -4.04 15.23
N LYS A 70 14.62 -4.01 15.56
CA LYS A 70 15.67 -4.59 14.70
C LYS A 70 15.49 -6.08 14.49
N GLU A 71 15.13 -6.83 15.53
CA GLU A 71 14.88 -8.27 15.40
C GLU A 71 13.64 -8.54 14.52
N ALA A 72 12.57 -7.78 14.71
CA ALA A 72 11.37 -7.87 13.87
C ALA A 72 11.62 -7.52 12.38
N CYS A 73 12.67 -6.74 12.10
CA CYS A 73 13.06 -6.31 10.76
C CYS A 73 14.28 -7.07 10.21
N LYS A 74 14.69 -8.15 10.85
CA LYS A 74 15.83 -8.96 10.41
C LYS A 74 15.55 -9.59 9.06
N LEU A 75 16.53 -9.52 8.15
CA LEU A 75 16.42 -10.12 6.83
C LEU A 75 16.25 -11.64 6.94
N THR A 76 15.05 -12.10 6.61
CA THR A 76 14.66 -13.51 6.61
C THR A 76 13.74 -13.77 5.43
N PRO A 77 13.60 -15.04 4.97
CA PRO A 77 12.62 -15.37 3.93
C PRO A 77 11.20 -14.98 4.30
N VAL A 78 10.84 -15.08 5.60
CA VAL A 78 9.53 -14.66 6.12
C VAL A 78 9.35 -13.15 5.96
N LEU A 79 10.38 -12.33 6.23
CA LEU A 79 10.30 -10.89 6.02
C LEU A 79 10.10 -10.53 4.55
N ILE A 80 10.85 -11.18 3.64
CA ILE A 80 10.73 -10.96 2.19
C ILE A 80 9.33 -11.33 1.73
N PHE A 81 8.81 -12.48 2.14
CA PHE A 81 7.46 -12.90 1.82
C PHE A 81 6.40 -11.95 2.39
N SER A 82 6.62 -11.43 3.61
CA SER A 82 5.75 -10.41 4.20
C SER A 82 5.76 -9.10 3.39
N CYS A 83 6.91 -8.68 2.85
CA CYS A 83 7.01 -7.53 1.95
C CYS A 83 6.25 -7.76 0.65
N LEU A 84 6.42 -8.93 0.05
CA LEU A 84 5.70 -9.34 -1.17
C LEU A 84 4.19 -9.31 -0.96
N LEU A 85 3.70 -9.90 0.14
CA LEU A 85 2.27 -9.87 0.47
C LEU A 85 1.76 -8.45 0.68
N GLY A 86 2.55 -7.56 1.29
CA GLY A 86 2.17 -6.16 1.47
C GLY A 86 1.94 -5.46 0.13
N ASN A 87 2.85 -5.65 -0.83
CA ASN A 87 2.73 -5.08 -2.18
C ASN A 87 1.51 -5.66 -2.91
N ILE A 88 1.30 -6.98 -2.85
CA ILE A 88 0.16 -7.62 -3.51
C ILE A 88 -1.16 -7.14 -2.91
N PHE A 89 -1.28 -7.09 -1.58
CA PHE A 89 -2.50 -6.64 -0.94
C PHE A 89 -2.79 -5.17 -1.22
N HIS A 90 -1.77 -4.31 -1.31
CA HIS A 90 -1.95 -2.92 -1.76
C HIS A 90 -2.64 -2.86 -3.13
N ILE A 91 -2.06 -3.52 -4.15
CA ILE A 91 -2.61 -3.51 -5.51
C ILE A 91 -4.03 -4.11 -5.54
N LEU A 92 -4.27 -5.20 -4.80
CA LEU A 92 -5.59 -5.82 -4.75
C LEU A 92 -6.63 -4.91 -4.08
N LEU A 93 -6.21 -4.09 -3.11
CA LEU A 93 -7.07 -3.12 -2.48
C LEU A 93 -7.38 -1.95 -3.41
N ASP A 94 -6.44 -1.49 -4.23
CA ASP A 94 -6.66 -0.41 -5.19
C ASP A 94 -7.56 -0.84 -6.36
N LEU A 95 -7.40 -2.08 -6.83
CA LEU A 95 -8.12 -2.61 -7.99
C LEU A 95 -9.62 -2.26 -8.06
N PRO A 96 -10.43 -2.47 -6.99
CA PRO A 96 -11.87 -2.17 -7.05
C PRO A 96 -12.21 -0.69 -7.13
N MET A 97 -11.34 0.23 -6.69
CA MET A 97 -11.72 1.63 -6.46
C MET A 97 -11.10 2.64 -7.41
N HIS A 98 -10.13 2.25 -8.25
CA HIS A 98 -9.49 3.18 -9.18
C HIS A 98 -10.14 3.18 -10.58
N PRO A 99 -10.18 4.34 -11.27
CA PRO A 99 -10.77 4.46 -12.60
C PRO A 99 -9.89 3.85 -13.71
N TYR A 100 -8.66 3.47 -13.39
CA TYR A 100 -7.75 2.72 -14.23
C TYR A 100 -6.80 1.92 -13.32
N ASN A 101 -6.20 0.83 -13.79
CA ASN A 101 -5.32 -0.01 -12.96
C ASN A 101 -4.18 -0.64 -13.77
N PRO A 102 -2.90 -0.43 -13.40
CA PRO A 102 -1.76 -1.00 -14.12
C PRO A 102 -1.43 -2.45 -13.69
N VAL A 103 -2.36 -3.17 -13.04
CA VAL A 103 -2.14 -4.50 -12.45
C VAL A 103 -1.51 -5.52 -13.42
N PHE A 104 -1.88 -5.46 -14.70
CA PHE A 104 -1.35 -6.34 -15.76
C PHE A 104 -0.39 -5.63 -16.72
N TRP A 105 0.08 -4.43 -16.39
CA TRP A 105 1.13 -3.76 -17.14
C TRP A 105 2.42 -4.61 -17.13
N PRO A 106 3.19 -4.68 -18.23
CA PRO A 106 3.05 -3.96 -19.50
C PRO A 106 2.20 -4.66 -20.56
N PHE A 107 1.48 -5.73 -20.22
CA PHE A 107 0.78 -6.54 -21.22
C PHE A 107 -0.61 -5.99 -21.58
N VAL A 108 -1.25 -5.29 -20.66
CA VAL A 108 -2.58 -4.70 -20.83
C VAL A 108 -2.51 -3.20 -20.58
N ASP A 109 -3.25 -2.44 -21.38
CA ASP A 109 -3.42 -0.99 -21.18
C ASP A 109 -4.10 -0.72 -19.82
N PRO A 110 -3.46 0.01 -18.89
CA PRO A 110 -4.04 0.32 -17.58
C PRO A 110 -5.44 0.94 -17.65
N TYR A 111 -5.74 1.73 -18.69
CA TYR A 111 -7.03 2.40 -18.85
C TYR A 111 -8.18 1.45 -19.23
N SER A 112 -7.87 0.23 -19.67
CA SER A 112 -8.87 -0.80 -19.95
C SER A 112 -9.36 -1.53 -18.70
N ILE A 113 -8.71 -1.33 -17.55
CA ILE A 113 -9.03 -2.02 -16.29
C ILE A 113 -9.63 -1.01 -15.30
N ILE A 114 -10.95 -0.92 -15.31
CA ILE A 114 -11.71 -0.03 -14.42
C ILE A 114 -12.17 -0.82 -13.19
N GLY A 115 -12.00 -0.24 -12.01
CA GLY A 115 -12.41 -0.86 -10.75
C GLY A 115 -13.92 -1.07 -10.65
N ILE A 116 -14.32 -2.20 -10.08
CA ILE A 116 -15.73 -2.59 -10.01
C ILE A 116 -16.58 -1.61 -9.18
N LEU A 117 -16.04 -1.00 -8.12
CA LEU A 117 -16.78 -0.02 -7.33
C LEU A 117 -16.98 1.27 -8.12
N VAL A 118 -16.01 1.67 -8.94
CA VAL A 118 -16.16 2.82 -9.84
C VAL A 118 -17.31 2.57 -10.80
N LEU A 119 -17.37 1.39 -11.42
CA LEU A 119 -18.43 1.02 -12.35
C LEU A 119 -19.81 0.94 -11.68
N VAL A 120 -19.90 0.35 -10.49
CA VAL A 120 -21.16 0.22 -9.73
C VAL A 120 -21.72 1.60 -9.34
N PHE A 121 -20.85 2.56 -9.03
CA PHE A 121 -21.24 3.91 -8.63
C PHE A 121 -21.24 4.94 -9.76
N ALA A 122 -20.95 4.54 -11.01
CA ALA A 122 -20.99 5.42 -12.18
C ALA A 122 -22.44 5.66 -12.66
N ILE A 123 -23.19 6.43 -11.87
CA ILE A 123 -24.58 6.82 -12.19
C ILE A 123 -24.57 7.61 -13.51
N ASP A 124 -25.47 7.23 -14.43
CA ASP A 124 -25.55 7.78 -15.80
C ASP A 124 -24.24 7.70 -16.61
N GLY A 125 -23.33 6.80 -16.23
CA GLY A 125 -22.03 6.63 -16.89
C GLY A 125 -20.95 7.62 -16.44
N ASP A 126 -21.19 8.43 -15.42
CA ASP A 126 -20.18 9.35 -14.87
C ASP A 126 -19.14 8.60 -14.03
N ILE A 127 -18.03 8.24 -14.67
CA ILE A 127 -16.87 7.58 -14.04
C ILE A 127 -16.25 8.45 -12.94
N SER A 128 -16.28 9.78 -13.08
CA SER A 128 -15.71 10.69 -12.08
C SER A 128 -16.52 10.67 -10.79
N LEU A 129 -17.85 10.67 -10.92
CA LEU A 129 -18.76 10.50 -9.79
C LEU A 129 -18.60 9.11 -9.16
N GLY A 130 -18.53 8.05 -9.98
CA GLY A 130 -18.31 6.69 -9.49
C GLY A 130 -17.01 6.57 -8.70
N PHE A 131 -15.92 7.16 -9.19
CA PHE A 131 -14.64 7.20 -8.49
C PHE A 131 -14.71 7.99 -7.17
N LEU A 132 -15.39 9.14 -7.17
CA LEU A 132 -15.57 9.94 -5.95
C LEU A 132 -16.29 9.14 -4.86
N ILE A 133 -17.38 8.45 -5.21
CA ILE A 133 -18.15 7.63 -4.26
C ILE A 133 -17.32 6.44 -3.78
N ALA A 134 -16.65 5.71 -4.68
CA ALA A 134 -15.78 4.58 -4.33
C ALA A 134 -14.68 5.01 -3.35
N ARG A 135 -14.04 6.17 -3.58
CA ARG A 135 -13.03 6.74 -2.70
C ARG A 135 -13.57 7.09 -1.31
N ILE A 136 -14.73 7.74 -1.24
CA ILE A 136 -15.37 8.09 0.03
C ILE A 136 -15.70 6.82 0.82
N LEU A 137 -16.29 5.82 0.14
CA LEU A 137 -16.64 4.54 0.77
C LEU A 137 -15.38 3.85 1.33
N ASN A 138 -14.30 3.82 0.56
CA ASN A 138 -13.03 3.23 0.99
C ASN A 138 -12.49 3.92 2.25
N TRP A 139 -12.46 5.26 2.28
CA TRP A 139 -12.02 6.02 3.46
C TRP A 139 -12.88 5.75 4.69
N VAL A 140 -14.20 5.66 4.53
CA VAL A 140 -15.11 5.34 5.64
C VAL A 140 -14.84 3.94 6.19
N ILE A 141 -14.70 2.94 5.32
CA ILE A 141 -14.43 1.55 5.71
C ILE A 141 -13.09 1.45 6.45
N TRP A 142 -11.99 1.90 5.85
CA TRP A 142 -10.67 1.81 6.49
C TRP A 142 -10.54 2.70 7.72
N GLY A 143 -11.15 3.88 7.72
CA GLY A 143 -11.23 4.76 8.88
C GLY A 143 -11.95 4.07 10.05
N SER A 144 -13.07 3.38 9.77
CA SER A 144 -13.81 2.64 10.79
C SER A 144 -13.04 1.45 11.36
N PHE A 145 -12.36 0.68 10.52
CA PHE A 145 -11.51 -0.43 10.97
C PHE A 145 -10.32 0.07 11.80
N SER A 146 -9.67 1.14 11.35
CA SER A 146 -8.55 1.76 12.07
C SER A 146 -9.00 2.26 13.44
N LEU A 147 -10.16 2.93 13.51
CA LEU A 147 -10.74 3.38 14.77
C LEU A 147 -11.07 2.21 15.71
N ALA A 148 -11.65 1.13 15.17
CA ALA A 148 -11.94 -0.08 15.95
C ALA A 148 -10.67 -0.72 16.52
N ILE A 149 -9.59 -0.80 15.72
CA ILE A 149 -8.28 -1.30 16.17
C ILE A 149 -7.72 -0.41 17.27
N ILE A 150 -7.72 0.92 17.10
CA ILE A 150 -7.24 1.87 18.11
C ILE A 150 -8.02 1.72 19.42
N ILE A 151 -9.34 1.57 19.34
CA ILE A 151 -10.21 1.40 20.52
C ILE A 151 -9.93 0.07 21.23
N LYS A 152 -9.63 -1.00 20.49
CA LYS A 152 -9.36 -2.33 21.04
C LYS A 152 -7.93 -2.46 21.61
N SER A 153 -6.94 -1.89 20.93
CA SER A 153 -5.51 -2.03 21.25
C SER A 153 -4.94 -0.85 22.06
N ARG A 154 -5.75 -0.23 22.94
CA ARG A 154 -5.38 0.98 23.70
C ARG A 154 -4.10 0.85 24.54
N ARG A 155 -3.73 -0.37 24.95
CA ARG A 155 -2.48 -0.65 25.67
C ARG A 155 -1.48 -1.24 24.69
N ASN A 156 -0.31 -0.61 24.58
CA ASN A 156 0.78 -1.01 23.68
C ASN A 156 0.40 -1.04 22.19
N LEU A 157 -0.51 -0.16 21.77
CA LEU A 157 -1.01 -0.02 20.39
C LEU A 157 0.13 -0.10 19.34
N TRP A 158 1.17 0.70 19.55
CA TRP A 158 2.27 0.82 18.59
C TRP A 158 3.15 -0.42 18.54
N GLU A 159 3.35 -1.13 19.65
CA GLU A 159 4.07 -2.41 19.63
C GLU A 159 3.26 -3.45 18.85
N GLN A 160 1.96 -3.58 19.16
CA GLN A 160 1.09 -4.56 18.49
C GLN A 160 0.99 -4.30 16.99
N ILE A 161 0.84 -3.03 16.59
CA ILE A 161 0.68 -2.69 15.18
C ILE A 161 2.00 -2.73 14.42
N LEU A 162 3.09 -2.20 14.98
CA LEU A 162 4.32 -1.96 14.21
C LEU A 162 5.30 -3.13 14.25
N ILE A 163 5.31 -3.93 15.32
CA ILE A 163 6.18 -5.10 15.46
C ILE A 163 5.40 -6.42 15.55
N GLY A 164 4.13 -6.38 15.95
CA GLY A 164 3.29 -7.58 16.07
C GLY A 164 3.31 -8.24 17.45
N GLU A 165 3.67 -7.49 18.50
CA GLU A 165 3.74 -7.93 19.91
C GLU A 165 2.68 -7.27 20.80
#